data_AF-G0J4U6-F1
#
_entry.id   AF-G0J4U6-F1
#
_cell.length_a   1.000
_cell.length_b   1.000
_cell.length_c   1.000
_cell.angle_alpha   90.00
_cell.angle_beta   90.00
_cell.angle_gamma   90.00
#
_symmetry.space_group_name_H-M   'P 1'
#
loop_
_entity.id
_entity.type
_entity.pdbx_description
1 polymer ?
#
loop_
_entity_poly.entity_id
_entity_poly.type
_entity_poly.pdbx_seq_one_letter_code
_entity_poly.pdbx_strand_id
1 'polypeptide(L)'
;MTRPSSESIPEMMQLNWTGLDIESFPVKFGQILKFNSDSTEITAIVLDFSTDEGGQWFGVSFIDQNRLFGRQIPSGLINTKCLDLLDLTYIQRDALIDFEVLETISVNKEKVGVGSQSPATNISEIKRDFDRGIEQRKKEQTPCDKGLTDLNPVRECYFDIKKIKN
;
A
#
# COMPACT_ATOMS: atom_id res chain seq x y z
N MET A 1 -4.72 26.22 -5.68
CA MET A 1 -4.89 25.91 -4.25
C MET A 1 -3.69 25.08 -3.82
N THR A 2 -2.88 25.61 -2.92
CA THR A 2 -1.66 24.98 -2.40
C THR A 2 -2.06 23.82 -1.49
N ARG A 3 -1.63 22.60 -1.85
CA ARG A 3 -1.94 21.36 -1.11
C ARG A 3 -1.36 21.47 0.31
N PRO A 4 -2.11 21.19 1.39
CA PRO A 4 -1.53 21.15 2.73
C PRO A 4 -0.45 20.06 2.77
N SER A 5 0.72 20.38 3.34
CA SER A 5 1.83 19.44 3.51
C SER A 5 1.38 18.23 4.34
N SER A 6 1.66 16.99 3.90
CA SER A 6 1.36 15.79 4.70
C SER A 6 2.10 15.81 6.04
N GLU A 7 1.46 15.32 7.10
CA GLU A 7 2.14 15.08 8.39
C GLU A 7 3.10 13.90 8.32
N SER A 8 4.05 13.86 9.25
CA SER A 8 4.90 12.68 9.47
C SER A 8 4.03 11.49 9.88
N ILE A 9 4.36 10.31 9.36
CA ILE A 9 3.63 9.08 9.65
C ILE A 9 3.90 8.66 11.09
N PRO A 10 2.87 8.52 11.96
CA PRO A 10 3.05 8.03 13.33
C PRO A 10 3.70 6.66 13.36
N GLU A 11 4.57 6.40 14.34
CA GLU A 11 5.31 5.13 14.48
C GLU A 11 4.38 3.90 14.46
N MET A 12 3.21 3.99 15.11
CA MET A 12 2.19 2.93 15.12
C MET A 12 1.59 2.58 13.73
N MET A 13 1.76 3.46 12.74
CA MET A 13 1.33 3.25 11.35
C MET A 13 2.49 2.86 10.43
N GLN A 14 3.73 2.89 10.94
CA GLN A 14 4.91 2.49 10.20
C GLN A 14 5.11 0.97 10.25
N LEU A 15 5.96 0.49 9.35
CA LEU A 15 6.30 -0.92 9.20
C LEU A 15 7.16 -1.40 10.37
N ASN A 16 6.76 -2.47 11.05
CA ASN A 16 7.52 -3.06 12.16
C ASN A 16 8.05 -4.44 11.80
N TRP A 17 9.38 -4.58 11.72
CA TRP A 17 10.05 -5.85 11.39
C TRP A 17 10.82 -6.44 12.57
N THR A 18 10.50 -5.99 13.79
CA THR A 18 11.19 -6.47 14.98
C THR A 18 10.98 -7.97 15.14
N GLY A 19 12.06 -8.74 15.13
CA GLY A 19 12.03 -10.20 15.24
C GLY A 19 11.67 -10.95 13.94
N LEU A 20 11.60 -10.27 12.79
CA LEU A 20 11.40 -10.92 11.49
C LEU A 20 12.73 -11.19 10.79
N ASP A 21 12.90 -12.43 10.29
CA ASP A 21 13.97 -12.78 9.36
C ASP A 21 13.53 -12.50 7.91
N ILE A 22 13.69 -11.25 7.49
CA ILE A 22 13.28 -10.79 6.16
C ILE A 22 14.04 -11.47 5.00
N GLU A 23 15.24 -12.01 5.25
CA GLU A 23 16.04 -12.68 4.22
C GLU A 23 15.48 -14.06 3.85
N SER A 24 14.61 -14.63 4.69
CA SER A 24 13.93 -15.91 4.43
C SER A 24 12.77 -15.79 3.43
N PHE A 25 12.38 -14.57 3.04
CA PHE A 25 11.29 -14.32 2.10
C PHE A 25 11.76 -14.48 0.64
N PRO A 26 10.88 -14.94 -0.27
CA PRO A 26 11.21 -15.11 -1.69
C PRO A 26 11.35 -13.78 -2.46
N VAL A 27 11.01 -12.66 -1.82
CA VAL A 27 11.01 -11.31 -2.39
C VAL A 27 11.67 -10.33 -1.42
N LYS A 28 12.15 -9.20 -1.94
CA LYS A 28 12.88 -8.18 -1.18
C LYS A 28 12.13 -6.86 -1.14
N PHE A 29 12.34 -6.10 -0.07
CA PHE A 29 11.79 -4.76 0.07
C PHE A 29 12.18 -3.87 -1.11
N GLY A 30 11.22 -3.12 -1.64
CA GLY A 30 11.43 -2.23 -2.79
C GLY A 30 11.44 -2.93 -4.16
N GLN A 31 11.27 -4.25 -4.23
CA GLN A 31 11.09 -4.95 -5.50
C GLN A 31 9.74 -4.61 -6.11
N ILE A 32 9.74 -4.26 -7.40
CA ILE A 32 8.53 -4.14 -8.21
C ILE A 32 8.28 -5.49 -8.87
N LEU A 33 7.14 -6.07 -8.54
CA LEU A 33 6.68 -7.35 -9.03
C LEU A 33 5.62 -7.14 -10.10
N LYS A 34 5.62 -8.01 -11.10
CA LYS A 34 4.56 -8.16 -12.08
C LYS A 34 3.93 -9.54 -11.93
N PHE A 35 2.62 -9.56 -11.78
CA PHE A 35 1.81 -10.77 -11.78
C PHE A 35 0.98 -10.81 -13.07
N ASN A 36 0.92 -11.97 -13.71
CA ASN A 36 0.07 -12.19 -14.85
C ASN A 36 -1.17 -12.97 -14.39
N SER A 37 -2.35 -12.35 -14.47
CA SER A 37 -3.62 -13.01 -14.18
C SER A 37 -4.55 -12.87 -15.38
N ASP A 38 -4.75 -13.96 -16.10
CA ASP A 38 -5.46 -14.02 -17.37
C ASP A 38 -4.91 -13.01 -18.40
N SER A 39 -5.61 -11.89 -18.58
CA SER A 39 -5.26 -10.77 -19.47
C SER A 39 -4.97 -9.47 -18.73
N THR A 40 -4.82 -9.52 -17.41
CA THR A 40 -4.54 -8.36 -16.56
C THR A 40 -3.10 -8.43 -16.06
N GLU A 41 -2.31 -7.42 -16.42
CA GLU A 41 -0.98 -7.23 -15.84
C GLU A 41 -1.12 -6.44 -14.54
N ILE A 42 -0.81 -7.08 -13.42
CA ILE A 42 -0.85 -6.45 -12.10
C ILE A 42 0.58 -6.11 -11.72
N THR A 43 0.86 -4.83 -11.48
CA THR A 43 2.16 -4.40 -10.96
C THR A 43 2.03 -3.95 -9.51
N ALA A 44 2.99 -4.30 -8.68
CA ALA A 44 2.99 -3.95 -7.27
C ALA A 44 4.41 -3.79 -6.75
N ILE A 45 4.60 -3.04 -5.67
CA ILE A 45 5.88 -2.93 -4.97
C ILE A 45 5.81 -3.60 -3.61
N VAL A 46 6.84 -4.37 -3.27
CA VAL A 46 7.00 -4.98 -1.94
C VAL A 46 7.39 -3.92 -0.93
N LEU A 47 6.55 -3.73 0.08
CA LEU A 47 6.68 -2.68 1.08
C LEU A 47 6.53 -3.19 2.51
N ASP A 48 6.20 -4.45 2.75
CA ASP A 48 6.16 -4.97 4.11
C ASP A 48 6.39 -6.47 4.16
N PHE A 49 6.70 -6.95 5.36
CA PHE A 49 6.80 -8.36 5.68
C PHE A 49 6.11 -8.62 7.02
N SER A 50 5.41 -9.74 7.11
CA SER A 50 4.84 -10.23 8.36
C SER A 50 4.88 -11.74 8.41
N THR A 51 4.84 -12.28 9.62
CA THR A 51 4.72 -13.71 9.87
C THR A 51 3.70 -13.91 10.97
N ASP A 52 2.77 -14.84 10.76
CA ASP A 52 1.76 -15.25 11.73
C ASP A 52 1.50 -16.76 11.67
N GLU A 53 0.42 -17.24 12.29
CA GLU A 53 0.03 -18.66 12.27
C GLU A 53 -0.25 -19.19 10.85
N GLY A 54 -0.61 -18.31 9.91
CA GLY A 54 -0.81 -18.61 8.49
C GLY A 54 0.48 -18.64 7.67
N GLY A 55 1.63 -18.42 8.30
CA GLY A 55 2.95 -18.47 7.68
C GLY A 55 3.51 -17.10 7.36
N GLN A 56 4.26 -17.02 6.25
CA GLN A 56 4.95 -15.81 5.82
C GLN A 56 4.09 -15.02 4.84
N TRP A 57 4.03 -13.71 5.03
CA TRP A 57 3.28 -12.77 4.20
C TRP A 57 4.15 -11.59 3.80
N PHE A 58 3.99 -11.11 2.58
CA PHE A 58 4.63 -9.88 2.13
C PHE A 58 3.58 -8.89 1.67
N GLY A 59 3.65 -7.67 2.22
CA GLY A 59 2.75 -6.58 1.91
C GLY A 59 3.19 -5.89 0.63
N VAL A 60 2.28 -5.80 -0.35
CA VAL A 60 2.51 -5.08 -1.60
C VAL A 60 1.52 -3.93 -1.76
N SER A 61 1.99 -2.78 -2.26
CA SER A 61 1.09 -1.73 -2.75
C SER A 61 1.02 -1.82 -4.28
N PHE A 62 -0.18 -1.86 -4.82
CA PHE A 62 -0.38 -1.91 -6.27
C PHE A 62 0.02 -0.60 -6.94
N ILE A 63 0.51 -0.73 -8.18
CA ILE A 63 0.94 0.38 -9.02
C ILE A 63 -0.02 0.52 -10.21
N ASP A 64 -0.48 1.74 -10.44
CA ASP A 64 -1.17 2.15 -11.66
C ASP A 64 -0.54 3.43 -12.21
N GLN A 65 0.01 3.35 -13.42
CA GLN A 65 0.66 4.48 -14.10
C GLN A 65 1.71 5.21 -13.22
N ASN A 66 2.65 4.49 -12.62
CA ASN A 66 3.65 4.99 -11.66
C ASN A 66 3.08 5.58 -10.35
N ARG A 67 1.84 5.25 -10.00
CA ARG A 67 1.22 5.70 -8.77
C ARG A 67 0.83 4.53 -7.88
N LEU A 68 1.12 4.66 -6.60
CA LEU A 68 0.81 3.70 -5.55
C LEU A 68 -0.61 3.87 -5.07
N PHE A 69 -1.22 2.74 -4.74
CA PHE A 69 -2.50 2.69 -4.08
C PHE A 69 -2.31 3.14 -2.63
N GLY A 70 -3.01 4.21 -2.24
CA GLY A 70 -3.10 4.59 -0.85
C GLY A 70 -4.39 5.30 -0.50
N ARG A 71 -4.42 5.85 0.71
CA ARG A 71 -5.51 6.64 1.21
C ARG A 71 -5.01 7.81 2.03
N GLN A 72 -5.84 8.84 2.10
CA GLN A 72 -5.67 9.94 3.05
C GLN A 72 -6.59 9.74 4.23
N ILE A 73 -6.05 9.89 5.44
CA ILE A 73 -6.82 9.85 6.69
C ILE A 73 -6.54 11.15 7.47
N PRO A 74 -7.58 11.87 7.93
CA PRO A 74 -7.37 13.04 8.79
C PRO A 74 -6.61 12.70 10.06
N SER A 75 -5.63 13.52 10.43
CA SER A 75 -4.91 13.37 11.70
C SER A 75 -5.66 13.92 12.92
N GLY A 76 -6.79 14.62 12.71
CA GLY A 76 -7.65 15.11 13.80
C GLY A 76 -9.00 15.67 13.35
N LEU A 77 -9.61 16.54 14.18
CA LEU A 77 -11.04 16.89 14.11
C LEU A 77 -11.46 17.77 12.92
N ILE A 78 -11.00 19.02 12.82
CA ILE A 78 -11.41 20.00 11.79
C ILE A 78 -10.17 20.77 11.31
N ASN A 79 -10.07 21.06 10.01
CA ASN A 79 -8.93 21.76 9.38
C ASN A 79 -7.57 21.10 9.66
N THR A 80 -7.53 19.78 9.86
CA THR A 80 -6.29 19.06 10.15
C THR A 80 -5.56 18.69 8.88
N LYS A 81 -4.28 18.34 9.01
CA LYS A 81 -3.55 17.71 7.91
C LYS A 81 -4.07 16.28 7.72
N CYS A 82 -3.79 15.71 6.55
CA CYS A 82 -4.04 14.30 6.29
C CYS A 82 -2.72 13.54 6.37
N LEU A 83 -2.80 12.33 6.90
CA LEU A 83 -1.78 11.31 6.76
C LEU A 83 -1.95 10.66 5.39
N ASP A 84 -0.86 10.55 4.67
CA ASP A 84 -0.81 9.83 3.41
C ASP A 84 -0.32 8.41 3.70
N LEU A 85 -1.20 7.42 3.57
CA LEU A 85 -0.93 6.03 3.92
C LEU A 85 -1.12 5.15 2.69
N LEU A 86 -0.32 4.10 2.56
CA LEU A 86 -0.40 3.14 1.46
C LEU A 86 -1.31 1.98 1.81
N ASP A 87 -2.03 1.50 0.80
CA ASP A 87 -2.85 0.31 0.90
C ASP A 87 -1.97 -0.88 0.56
N LEU A 88 -1.91 -1.84 1.48
CA LEU A 88 -1.14 -3.05 1.33
C LEU A 88 -2.05 -4.25 1.16
N THR A 89 -1.77 -5.05 0.14
CA THR A 89 -2.26 -6.41 0.03
C THR A 89 -1.18 -7.34 0.56
N TYR A 90 -1.46 -8.08 1.62
CA TYR A 90 -0.55 -9.06 2.20
C TYR A 90 -0.75 -10.38 1.48
N ILE A 91 0.22 -10.73 0.66
CA ILE A 91 0.21 -11.94 -0.14
C ILE A 91 0.88 -13.05 0.67
N GLN A 92 0.17 -14.16 0.87
CA GLN A 92 0.75 -15.34 1.53
C GLN A 92 1.86 -15.91 0.65
N ARG A 93 2.95 -16.37 1.25
CA ARG A 93 4.07 -17.00 0.54
C ARG A 93 3.64 -18.07 -0.45
N ASP A 94 2.69 -18.93 -0.08
CA ASP A 94 2.24 -20.04 -0.92
C ASP A 94 1.30 -19.60 -2.06
N ALA A 95 0.78 -18.37 -2.02
CA ALA A 95 0.02 -17.75 -3.11
C ALA A 95 0.92 -17.30 -4.27
N LEU A 96 2.24 -17.27 -4.05
CA LEU A 96 3.24 -16.77 -4.97
C LEU A 96 3.69 -17.90 -5.92
N ILE A 97 3.05 -18.01 -7.09
CA ILE A 97 3.34 -19.12 -8.01
C ILE A 97 4.03 -18.62 -9.30
N ASP A 98 3.63 -17.48 -9.85
CA ASP A 98 4.22 -16.90 -11.07
C ASP A 98 4.29 -15.37 -11.00
N PHE A 99 5.49 -14.83 -10.75
CA PHE A 99 5.76 -13.40 -10.79
C PHE A 99 7.09 -13.09 -11.45
N GLU A 100 7.20 -11.90 -12.02
CA GLU A 100 8.43 -11.35 -12.58
C GLU A 100 8.90 -10.17 -11.70
N VAL A 101 10.18 -10.12 -11.36
CA VAL A 101 10.80 -8.94 -10.74
C VAL A 101 11.20 -8.00 -11.86
N LEU A 102 10.51 -6.87 -11.99
CA LEU A 102 10.79 -5.87 -13.01
C LEU A 102 12.01 -5.00 -12.66
N GLU A 103 12.06 -4.52 -11.42
CA GLU A 103 13.16 -3.72 -10.90
C GLU A 103 13.19 -3.74 -9.37
N THR A 104 14.26 -3.20 -8.79
CA THR A 104 14.34 -2.93 -7.34
C THR A 104 14.66 -1.46 -7.15
N ILE A 105 13.82 -0.75 -6.41
CA ILE A 105 14.02 0.66 -6.09
C ILE A 105 14.42 0.83 -4.62
N SER A 106 15.22 1.86 -4.34
CA SER A 106 15.46 2.28 -2.95
C SER A 106 14.17 2.87 -2.37
N VAL A 107 13.77 2.39 -1.20
CA VAL A 107 12.57 2.85 -0.48
C VAL A 107 12.97 3.32 0.91
N ASN A 108 12.56 4.53 1.28
CA ASN A 108 12.65 5.02 2.64
C ASN A 108 11.49 4.46 3.47
N LYS A 109 11.81 3.53 4.37
CA LYS A 109 10.86 2.84 5.24
C LYS A 109 10.02 3.81 6.09
N GLU A 110 10.60 4.92 6.57
CA GLU A 110 9.92 5.91 7.41
C GLU A 110 8.81 6.68 6.66
N LYS A 111 8.83 6.64 5.32
CA LYS A 111 7.81 7.25 4.46
C LYS A 111 6.69 6.29 4.07
N VAL A 112 6.77 5.04 4.52
CA VAL A 112 5.75 4.03 4.29
C VAL A 112 4.90 3.91 5.55
N GLY A 113 3.64 4.31 5.43
CA GLY A 113 2.61 4.08 6.44
C GLY A 113 1.51 3.22 5.87
N VAL A 114 0.90 2.37 6.69
CA VAL A 114 -0.12 1.42 6.24
C VAL A 114 -1.51 1.96 6.54
N GLY A 115 -2.33 2.12 5.50
CA GLY A 115 -3.68 2.68 5.59
C GLY A 115 -4.79 1.62 5.56
N SER A 116 -4.58 0.57 4.78
CA SER A 116 -5.44 -0.61 4.74
C SER A 116 -4.61 -1.85 4.46
N GLN A 117 -5.14 -2.97 4.93
CA GLN A 117 -4.53 -4.28 4.84
C GLN A 117 -5.60 -5.22 4.27
N SER A 118 -5.28 -5.93 3.19
CA SER A 118 -6.12 -7.00 2.64
C SER A 118 -5.30 -8.27 2.47
N PRO A 119 -5.70 -9.41 3.04
CA PRO A 119 -4.99 -10.66 2.85
C PRO A 119 -5.34 -11.29 1.49
N ALA A 120 -4.35 -11.90 0.84
CA ALA A 120 -4.53 -12.65 -0.39
C ALA A 120 -3.75 -13.98 -0.33
N THR A 121 -4.47 -15.08 -0.51
CA THR A 121 -3.96 -16.46 -0.44
C THR A 121 -3.90 -17.14 -1.81
N ASN A 122 -4.35 -16.44 -2.87
CA ASN A 122 -4.30 -16.92 -4.24
C ASN A 122 -4.38 -15.76 -5.24
N ILE A 123 -4.08 -16.03 -6.52
CA ILE A 123 -4.05 -15.02 -7.58
C ILE A 123 -5.39 -14.32 -7.81
N SER A 124 -6.51 -15.02 -7.63
CA SER A 124 -7.85 -14.45 -7.79
C SER A 124 -8.13 -13.37 -6.73
N GLU A 125 -7.62 -13.54 -5.50
CA GLU A 125 -7.72 -12.54 -4.44
C GLU A 125 -6.83 -11.32 -4.70
N ILE A 126 -5.60 -11.54 -5.19
CA ILE A 126 -4.71 -10.46 -5.62
C ILE A 126 -5.40 -9.61 -6.71
N LYS A 127 -5.98 -10.26 -7.71
CA LYS A 127 -6.73 -9.59 -8.79
C LYS A 127 -7.94 -8.85 -8.26
N ARG A 128 -8.75 -9.48 -7.41
CA ARG A 128 -9.92 -8.86 -6.78
C ARG A 128 -9.54 -7.58 -6.04
N ASP A 129 -8.47 -7.62 -5.27
CA ASP A 129 -8.02 -6.48 -4.46
C ASP A 129 -7.47 -5.36 -5.34
N PHE A 130 -6.75 -5.70 -6.42
CA PHE A 130 -6.33 -4.75 -7.47
C PHE A 130 -7.52 -4.06 -8.14
N ASP A 131 -8.46 -4.84 -8.68
CA ASP A 131 -9.64 -4.31 -9.38
C ASP A 131 -10.49 -3.44 -8.46
N ARG A 132 -10.72 -3.88 -7.21
CA ARG A 132 -11.41 -3.10 -6.19
C ARG A 132 -10.68 -1.80 -5.93
N GLY A 133 -9.35 -1.83 -5.82
CA GLY A 133 -8.54 -0.64 -5.58
C GLY A 133 -8.61 0.38 -6.71
N ILE A 134 -8.68 -0.06 -7.98
CA ILE A 134 -8.94 0.80 -9.13
C ILE A 134 -10.34 1.43 -9.03
N GLU A 135 -11.38 0.62 -8.79
CA GLU A 135 -12.76 1.11 -8.72
C GLU A 135 -12.98 2.13 -7.60
N GLN A 136 -12.36 1.93 -6.43
CA GLN A 136 -12.45 2.89 -5.34
C GLN A 136 -11.83 4.24 -5.69
N ARG A 137 -10.74 4.26 -6.47
CA ARG A 137 -10.02 5.48 -6.85
C ARG A 137 -10.62 6.23 -8.02
N LYS A 138 -11.61 5.63 -8.72
CA LYS A 138 -12.47 6.31 -9.69
C LYS A 138 -13.55 7.18 -9.03
N LYS A 139 -13.85 6.94 -7.75
CA LYS A 139 -14.87 7.70 -7.01
C LYS A 139 -14.36 9.10 -6.69
N GLU A 140 -15.29 10.05 -6.57
CA GLU A 140 -14.96 11.43 -6.20
C GLU A 140 -14.31 11.45 -4.81
N GLN A 141 -13.17 12.12 -4.70
CA GLN A 141 -12.44 12.25 -3.43
C GLN A 141 -13.10 13.33 -2.57
N THR A 142 -13.51 12.97 -1.36
CA THR A 142 -13.99 13.94 -0.36
C THR A 142 -12.86 14.89 0.04
N PRO A 143 -13.05 16.21 0.28
CA PRO A 143 -12.00 17.15 0.73
C PRO A 143 -11.68 17.07 2.24
N CYS A 144 -10.41 17.27 2.65
CA CYS A 144 -9.87 16.91 4.01
C CYS A 144 -10.12 17.96 5.07
N ASP A 145 -10.90 18.96 4.71
CA ASP A 145 -11.21 20.13 5.49
C ASP A 145 -12.12 19.82 6.70
N LYS A 146 -12.99 18.82 6.58
CA LYS A 146 -13.92 18.40 7.65
C LYS A 146 -13.34 17.47 8.70
N GLY A 147 -12.11 16.99 8.51
CA GLY A 147 -11.40 16.08 9.40
C GLY A 147 -12.21 14.86 9.87
N LEU A 148 -12.02 14.40 11.12
CA LEU A 148 -12.69 13.22 11.69
C LEU A 148 -14.21 13.38 11.84
N THR A 149 -14.76 14.59 11.70
CA THR A 149 -16.21 14.83 11.76
C THR A 149 -16.92 14.55 10.44
N ASP A 150 -16.16 14.27 9.37
CA ASP A 150 -16.70 13.80 8.09
C ASP A 150 -17.32 12.40 8.24
N LEU A 151 -18.48 12.18 7.62
CA LEU A 151 -19.12 10.86 7.55
C LEU A 151 -18.31 9.88 6.68
N ASN A 152 -17.48 10.39 5.77
CA ASN A 152 -16.59 9.60 4.91
C ASN A 152 -15.15 10.15 4.97
N PRO A 153 -14.45 9.99 6.12
CA PRO A 153 -13.18 10.66 6.37
C PRO A 153 -12.01 10.05 5.58
N VAL A 154 -12.11 8.78 5.20
CA VAL A 154 -11.09 8.07 4.43
C VAL A 154 -11.23 8.39 2.95
N ARG A 155 -10.13 8.80 2.31
CA ARG A 155 -10.11 9.04 0.85
C ARG A 155 -9.16 8.10 0.16
N GLU A 156 -9.73 7.24 -0.66
CA GLU A 156 -8.96 6.38 -1.55
C GLU A 156 -8.30 7.22 -2.64
N CYS A 157 -6.98 7.13 -2.78
CA CYS A 157 -6.23 7.98 -3.69
C CYS A 157 -4.96 7.32 -4.24
N TYR A 158 -4.29 8.03 -5.14
CA TYR A 158 -3.01 7.66 -5.70
C TYR A 158 -1.90 8.54 -5.14
N PHE A 159 -0.73 7.94 -4.87
CA PHE A 159 0.49 8.66 -4.55
C PHE A 159 1.56 8.39 -5.62
N ASP A 160 2.30 9.40 -6.05
CA ASP A 160 3.45 9.18 -6.94
C ASP A 160 4.46 8.28 -6.23
N ILE A 161 4.99 7.26 -6.93
CA ILE A 161 5.98 6.33 -6.38
C ILE A 161 7.24 7.04 -5.83
N LYS A 162 7.55 8.25 -6.32
CA LYS A 162 8.65 9.07 -5.79
C LYS A 162 8.44 9.47 -4.33
N LYS A 163 7.21 9.44 -3.80
CA LYS A 163 6.89 9.75 -2.40
C LYS A 163 7.68 8.89 -1.42
N ILE A 164 8.01 7.66 -1.79
CA ILE A 164 8.67 6.68 -0.92
C ILE A 164 10.18 6.51 -1.20
N LYS A 165 10.78 7.20 -2.18
CA LYS A 165 12.15 6.93 -2.64
C LYS A 165 13.27 7.64 -1.86
N ASN A 166 12.98 8.79 -1.24
CA ASN A 166 13.97 9.63 -0.53
C ASN A 166 13.44 9.98 0.84
#